data_AF-E4XHT9-F1
#
_entry.id   AF-E4XHT9-F1
#
_cell.length_a   1.000
_cell.length_b   1.000
_cell.length_c   1.000
_cell.angle_alpha   90.00
_cell.angle_beta   90.00
_cell.angle_gamma   90.00
#
_symmetry.space_group_name_H-M   'P 1'
#
loop_
_entity.id
_entity.type
_entity.pdbx_description
1 polymer ?
#
loop_
_entity_poly.entity_id
_entity_poly.type
_entity_poly.pdbx_seq_one_letter_code
_entity_poly.pdbx_strand_id
1 'polypeptide(L)'
;MIFTVKTPRSKKYPSKQSLLLMTFFSAALLALPIRAALRKFVTLCADINSSENEDLKKCAKSMKPLTKLFAKDIIKKLRNKYSSLLFRDLIQAHCGVLIASEKTPDGMPEIECRVKELSKSNRKQFGEICAAILAIDNLPDLATCEKASPALGEMLVVVKESREDWVAEIVKHFTPSKEVVNSYLKSAAASHFLERLIYAMNEDLLKDFYNNWMRGRLEELVLHLNGNFVLQRVITHSSLALFKLIMNQLNALGSLKQAWINGKGGIIARIVSKCGNMEEEKQIEMMKTLEITVNSSDNFVEDLLIENKYGELKVNYQGSIIAQAVMEYKGRARKILIDGLVKIEADKLKAIFDSSAGSYLLESMSNNIPDKKFCEMLRTLPMSDIAFGRFGSRAVESIWKKKNMKVTQVLCECLADVHAELGQSQFGRHVNAKLRVTEFVRNKDRWMQNQNNNQGNDKAGNKQGRYAEPMRKKKKFGN
;
A
#
# COMPACT_ATOMS: atom_id res chain seq x y z
N MET A 1 15.89 -38.48 13.41
CA MET A 1 14.74 -39.43 13.41
C MET A 1 13.55 -38.72 12.79
N ILE A 2 13.29 -39.01 11.51
CA ILE A 2 12.13 -38.51 10.77
C ILE A 2 11.31 -39.76 10.43
N PHE A 3 10.02 -39.73 10.79
CA PHE A 3 9.09 -40.84 10.66
C PHE A 3 9.04 -41.37 9.22
N THR A 4 9.29 -42.68 9.07
CA THR A 4 9.05 -43.45 7.85
C THR A 4 7.77 -44.24 8.05
N VAL A 5 6.77 -44.02 7.17
CA VAL A 5 5.62 -44.91 7.01
C VAL A 5 5.78 -45.57 5.65
N LYS A 6 5.96 -46.90 5.66
CA LYS A 6 5.98 -47.78 4.48
C LYS A 6 4.56 -48.17 4.10
N THR A 7 4.23 -48.15 2.81
CA THR A 7 3.21 -48.99 2.14
C THR A 7 3.42 -48.95 0.60
N PRO A 8 2.82 -49.82 -0.24
CA PRO A 8 3.45 -51.02 -0.79
C PRO A 8 3.78 -50.92 -2.28
N ARG A 9 4.58 -51.90 -2.75
CA ARG A 9 5.07 -52.06 -4.12
C ARG A 9 3.95 -52.16 -5.16
N SER A 10 3.93 -51.24 -6.14
CA SER A 10 3.58 -51.58 -7.53
C SER A 10 4.48 -50.80 -8.49
N LYS A 11 5.16 -51.53 -9.39
CA LYS A 11 6.13 -50.99 -10.35
C LYS A 11 5.39 -50.43 -11.57
N LYS A 12 5.31 -49.11 -11.68
CA LYS A 12 5.33 -48.38 -12.95
C LYS A 12 6.31 -47.23 -12.80
N TYR A 13 7.41 -47.24 -13.55
CA TYR A 13 8.36 -46.14 -13.56
C TYR A 13 7.64 -44.87 -14.06
N PRO A 14 7.73 -43.74 -13.35
CA PRO A 14 7.14 -42.50 -13.83
C PRO A 14 7.86 -42.04 -15.10
N SER A 15 7.11 -41.56 -16.08
CA SER A 15 7.67 -40.84 -17.24
C SER A 15 8.54 -39.65 -16.77
N LYS A 16 9.51 -39.20 -17.58
CA LYS A 16 10.35 -38.02 -17.26
C LYS A 16 9.53 -36.79 -16.85
N GLN A 17 8.33 -36.61 -17.39
CA GLN A 17 7.40 -35.53 -17.00
C GLN A 17 6.81 -35.71 -15.59
N SER A 18 6.50 -36.94 -15.16
CA SER A 18 5.95 -37.21 -13.82
C SER A 18 7.04 -37.16 -12.72
N LEU A 19 8.30 -37.48 -13.05
CA LEU A 19 9.45 -37.24 -12.18
C LEU A 19 9.77 -35.74 -12.01
N LEU A 20 9.61 -34.94 -13.07
CA LEU A 20 9.70 -33.49 -13.00
C LEU A 20 8.56 -32.93 -12.12
N LEU A 21 7.31 -33.33 -12.38
CA LEU A 21 6.18 -32.89 -11.55
C LEU A 21 6.37 -33.25 -10.07
N MET A 22 6.82 -34.46 -9.74
CA MET A 22 7.04 -34.84 -8.34
C MET A 22 8.14 -34.04 -7.65
N THR A 23 9.23 -33.69 -8.36
CA THR A 23 10.30 -32.83 -7.80
C THR A 23 9.87 -31.36 -7.66
N PHE A 24 9.03 -30.87 -8.57
CA PHE A 24 8.40 -29.55 -8.44
C PHE A 24 7.39 -29.48 -7.30
N PHE A 25 6.55 -30.51 -7.14
CA PHE A 25 5.58 -30.61 -6.05
C PHE A 25 6.28 -30.75 -4.69
N SER A 26 7.34 -31.56 -4.57
CA SER A 26 8.08 -31.73 -3.31
C SER A 26 8.79 -30.45 -2.87
N ALA A 27 9.34 -29.66 -3.82
CA ALA A 27 10.00 -28.40 -3.51
C ALA A 27 9.00 -27.31 -3.04
N ALA A 28 7.80 -27.27 -3.65
CA ALA A 28 6.74 -26.35 -3.25
C ALA A 28 6.15 -26.71 -1.87
N LEU A 29 5.91 -28.01 -1.61
CA LEU A 29 5.40 -28.52 -0.34
C LEU A 29 6.36 -28.28 0.83
N LEU A 30 7.67 -28.35 0.61
CA LEU A 30 8.67 -28.06 1.64
C LEU A 30 8.87 -26.55 1.87
N ALA A 31 8.67 -25.72 0.84
CA ALA A 31 8.87 -24.27 0.96
C ALA A 31 7.78 -23.59 1.80
N LEU A 32 6.52 -24.01 1.68
CA LEU A 32 5.39 -23.34 2.35
C LEU A 32 5.50 -23.33 3.89
N PRO A 33 5.79 -24.45 4.58
CA PRO A 33 5.96 -24.45 6.04
C PRO A 33 7.13 -23.56 6.49
N ILE A 34 8.23 -23.55 5.74
CA ILE A 34 9.41 -22.73 6.06
C ILE A 34 9.08 -21.25 5.93
N ARG A 35 8.42 -20.85 4.83
CA ARG A 35 7.96 -19.46 4.62
C ARG A 35 7.04 -18.98 5.75
N ALA A 36 6.08 -19.81 6.15
CA ALA A 36 5.20 -19.52 7.27
C ALA A 36 5.98 -19.39 8.60
N ALA A 37 6.95 -20.26 8.85
CA ALA A 37 7.81 -20.19 10.03
C ALA A 37 8.65 -18.91 10.07
N LEU A 38 9.23 -18.49 8.94
CA LEU A 38 10.01 -17.26 8.83
C LEU A 38 9.17 -16.00 9.12
N ARG A 39 7.96 -15.92 8.56
CA ARG A 39 7.02 -14.81 8.86
C ARG A 39 6.59 -14.82 10.33
N LYS A 40 6.30 -16.00 10.88
CA LYS A 40 5.93 -16.15 12.29
C LYS A 40 7.08 -15.78 13.23
N PHE A 41 8.32 -16.05 12.83
CA PHE A 41 9.50 -15.60 13.56
C PHE A 41 9.56 -14.07 13.65
N VAL A 42 9.35 -13.33 12.54
CA VAL A 42 9.38 -11.86 12.55
C VAL A 42 8.30 -11.28 13.47
N THR A 43 7.06 -11.76 13.36
CA THR A 43 5.95 -11.31 14.21
C THR A 43 6.23 -11.59 15.70
N LEU A 44 6.72 -12.79 16.03
CA LEU A 44 7.09 -13.12 17.41
C LEU A 44 8.23 -12.24 17.94
N CYS A 45 9.24 -11.95 17.11
CA CYS A 45 10.33 -11.04 17.49
C CYS A 45 9.82 -9.63 17.78
N ALA A 46 8.85 -9.13 17.01
CA ALA A 46 8.27 -7.81 17.24
C ALA A 46 7.37 -7.76 18.48
N ASP A 47 6.62 -8.83 18.76
CA ASP A 47 5.79 -8.94 19.96
C ASP A 47 6.64 -8.98 21.24
N ILE A 48 7.74 -9.73 21.24
CA ILE A 48 8.64 -9.86 22.40
C ILE A 48 9.53 -8.60 22.55
N ASN A 49 9.96 -8.01 21.44
CA ASN A 49 10.79 -6.80 21.38
C ASN A 49 12.03 -6.83 22.30
N SER A 50 12.67 -7.99 22.45
CA SER A 50 13.90 -8.17 23.20
C SER A 50 14.88 -9.01 22.39
N SER A 51 15.99 -8.40 21.97
CA SER A 51 17.05 -9.10 21.26
C SER A 51 17.85 -10.07 22.14
N GLU A 52 17.67 -9.98 23.45
CA GLU A 52 18.34 -10.81 24.44
C GLU A 52 17.62 -12.13 24.72
N ASN A 53 16.38 -12.29 24.25
CA ASN A 53 15.62 -13.52 24.42
C ASN A 53 16.35 -14.74 23.81
N GLU A 54 16.68 -15.72 24.66
CA GLU A 54 17.49 -16.88 24.27
C GLU A 54 16.83 -17.78 23.22
N ASP A 55 15.50 -17.92 23.25
CA ASP A 55 14.79 -18.74 22.28
C ASP A 55 14.72 -18.07 20.91
N LEU A 56 14.56 -16.73 20.87
CA LEU A 56 14.69 -15.97 19.62
C LEU A 56 16.10 -16.04 19.05
N LYS A 57 17.15 -16.00 19.89
CA LYS A 57 18.54 -16.19 19.45
C LYS A 57 18.76 -17.59 18.86
N LYS A 58 18.20 -18.65 19.48
CA LYS A 58 18.27 -20.02 18.95
C LYS A 58 17.56 -20.13 17.60
N CYS A 59 16.34 -19.58 17.48
CA CYS A 59 15.62 -19.50 16.22
C CYS A 59 16.42 -18.77 15.14
N ALA A 60 17.01 -17.61 15.47
CA ALA A 60 17.87 -16.87 14.55
C ALA A 60 19.08 -17.69 14.07
N LYS A 61 19.75 -18.43 14.96
CA LYS A 61 20.87 -19.31 14.62
C LYS A 61 20.43 -20.49 13.74
N SER A 62 19.22 -21.01 13.94
CA SER A 62 18.68 -22.15 13.18
C SER A 62 18.49 -21.85 11.69
N MET A 63 18.41 -20.58 11.29
CA MET A 63 18.31 -20.18 9.88
C MET A 63 19.62 -20.34 9.09
N LYS A 64 20.77 -20.52 9.77
CA LYS A 64 22.11 -20.53 9.14
C LYS A 64 22.28 -21.54 8.01
N PRO A 65 21.79 -22.80 8.11
CA PRO A 65 21.87 -23.75 7.00
C PRO A 65 21.13 -23.26 5.76
N LEU A 66 19.97 -22.62 5.93
CA LEU A 66 19.20 -22.05 4.83
C LEU A 66 19.92 -20.85 4.19
N THR A 67 20.49 -19.97 5.01
CA THR A 67 21.34 -18.85 4.55
C THR A 67 22.49 -19.34 3.69
N LYS A 68 23.24 -20.36 4.15
CA LYS A 68 24.34 -20.96 3.39
C LYS A 68 23.89 -21.61 2.09
N LEU A 69 22.71 -22.24 2.10
CA LEU A 69 22.12 -22.85 0.90
C LEU A 69 21.83 -21.80 -0.17
N PHE A 70 21.35 -20.61 0.21
CA PHE A 70 21.16 -19.50 -0.72
C PHE A 70 22.48 -18.92 -1.20
N ALA A 71 23.45 -18.71 -0.30
CA ALA A 71 24.74 -18.11 -0.65
C ALA A 71 25.53 -18.93 -1.70
N LYS A 72 25.43 -20.26 -1.70
CA LYS A 72 26.21 -21.13 -2.60
C LYS A 72 25.79 -21.04 -4.08
N ASP A 73 24.50 -20.94 -4.37
CA ASP A 73 23.94 -21.02 -5.74
C ASP A 73 22.93 -19.88 -5.99
N ILE A 74 23.24 -18.68 -5.52
CA ILE A 74 22.26 -17.59 -5.36
C ILE A 74 21.52 -17.23 -6.65
N ILE A 75 22.22 -17.18 -7.79
CA ILE A 75 21.62 -16.86 -9.10
C ILE A 75 20.56 -17.91 -9.46
N LYS A 76 20.88 -19.20 -9.35
CA LYS A 76 19.96 -20.31 -9.65
C LYS A 76 18.74 -20.28 -8.74
N LYS A 77 18.91 -19.91 -7.47
CA LYS A 77 17.82 -19.80 -6.50
C LYS A 77 16.92 -18.61 -6.78
N LEU A 78 17.48 -17.43 -7.08
CA LEU A 78 16.71 -16.25 -7.42
C LEU A 78 15.93 -16.43 -8.74
N ARG A 79 16.47 -17.17 -9.71
CA ARG A 79 15.77 -17.51 -10.96
C ARG A 79 14.72 -18.64 -10.82
N ASN A 80 14.54 -19.22 -9.65
CA ASN A 80 13.55 -20.27 -9.40
C ASN A 80 12.32 -19.70 -8.67
N LYS A 81 11.11 -19.97 -9.20
CA LYS A 81 9.83 -19.42 -8.70
C LYS A 81 9.61 -19.62 -7.20
N TYR A 82 9.89 -20.82 -6.68
CA TYR A 82 9.63 -21.13 -5.27
C TYR A 82 10.80 -20.69 -4.37
N SER A 83 12.03 -20.84 -4.86
CA SER A 83 13.22 -20.44 -4.11
C SER A 83 13.31 -18.92 -3.97
N SER A 84 12.90 -18.13 -4.96
CA SER A 84 12.87 -16.67 -4.86
C SER A 84 11.81 -16.17 -3.87
N LEU A 85 10.68 -16.86 -3.75
CA LEU A 85 9.68 -16.58 -2.72
C LEU A 85 10.17 -16.94 -1.31
N LEU A 86 10.94 -18.03 -1.18
CA LEU A 86 11.56 -18.39 0.09
C LEU A 86 12.69 -17.42 0.47
N PHE A 87 13.45 -16.94 -0.52
CA PHE A 87 14.48 -15.92 -0.32
C PHE A 87 13.89 -14.63 0.27
N ARG A 88 12.77 -14.18 -0.29
CA ARG A 88 11.98 -13.03 0.17
C ARG A 88 11.63 -13.12 1.66
N ASP A 89 11.04 -14.23 2.10
CA ASP A 89 10.72 -14.41 3.53
C ASP A 89 11.98 -14.57 4.40
N LEU A 90 13.09 -15.10 3.85
CA LEU A 90 14.37 -15.24 4.57
C LEU A 90 15.04 -13.89 4.83
N ILE A 91 15.11 -13.01 3.83
CA ILE A 91 15.69 -11.67 4.00
C ILE A 91 14.82 -10.81 4.92
N GLN A 92 13.50 -10.94 4.85
CA GLN A 92 12.56 -10.33 5.81
C GLN A 92 12.83 -10.82 7.24
N ALA A 93 13.06 -12.12 7.45
CA ALA A 93 13.42 -12.67 8.75
C ALA A 93 14.79 -12.20 9.26
N HIS A 94 15.79 -12.07 8.37
CA HIS A 94 17.11 -11.56 8.73
C HIS A 94 17.09 -10.06 9.05
N CYS A 95 16.23 -9.29 8.40
CA CYS A 95 16.05 -7.87 8.67
C CYS A 95 14.96 -7.57 9.71
N GLY A 96 14.20 -8.57 10.17
CA GLY A 96 13.08 -8.36 11.10
C GLY A 96 12.05 -7.36 10.56
N VAL A 97 11.82 -7.38 9.25
CA VAL A 97 10.86 -6.53 8.56
C VAL A 97 9.88 -7.45 7.85
N LEU A 98 8.60 -7.32 8.15
CA LEU A 98 7.54 -8.01 7.44
C LEU A 98 6.82 -7.03 6.53
N ILE A 99 6.83 -7.32 5.24
CA ILE A 99 6.16 -6.52 4.20
C ILE A 99 4.77 -7.12 3.96
N ALA A 100 3.75 -6.27 4.03
CA ALA A 100 2.37 -6.64 3.81
C ALA A 100 2.16 -7.16 2.37
N SER A 101 1.11 -7.95 2.18
CA SER A 101 0.67 -8.34 0.84
C SER A 101 0.09 -7.16 0.06
N GLU A 102 -0.54 -6.23 0.78
CA GLU A 102 -1.10 -5.01 0.23
C GLU A 102 0.01 -3.97 0.05
N LYS A 103 -0.19 -3.11 -0.94
CA LYS A 103 0.66 -1.96 -1.19
C LYS A 103 -0.09 -0.74 -0.69
N THR A 104 0.66 0.25 -0.26
CA THR A 104 0.11 1.59 -0.02
C THR A 104 -0.56 2.12 -1.31
N PRO A 105 -1.45 3.12 -1.22
CA PRO A 105 -2.07 3.75 -2.39
C PRO A 105 -1.05 4.29 -3.41
N ASP A 106 0.19 4.54 -2.98
CA ASP A 106 1.29 4.96 -3.86
C ASP A 106 2.09 3.83 -4.51
N GLY A 107 1.59 2.59 -4.41
CA GLY A 107 2.21 1.40 -4.97
C GLY A 107 3.43 0.93 -4.18
N MET A 108 3.63 1.46 -2.97
CA MET A 108 4.78 1.18 -2.13
C MET A 108 4.58 -0.03 -1.24
N PRO A 109 5.69 -0.71 -0.87
CA PRO A 109 5.61 -1.76 0.12
C PRO A 109 5.12 -1.17 1.44
N GLU A 110 4.01 -1.70 1.95
CA GLU A 110 3.53 -1.41 3.28
C GLU A 110 4.24 -2.34 4.28
N ILE A 111 4.71 -1.78 5.40
CA ILE A 111 5.41 -2.54 6.43
C ILE A 111 4.38 -2.97 7.48
N GLU A 112 4.09 -4.27 7.51
CA GLU A 112 3.17 -4.87 8.48
C GLU A 112 3.78 -4.86 9.89
N CYS A 113 5.09 -5.13 9.98
CA CYS A 113 5.76 -5.31 11.25
C CYS A 113 7.27 -5.02 11.14
N ARG A 114 7.84 -4.37 12.17
CA ARG A 114 9.28 -4.08 12.28
C ARG A 114 9.80 -4.43 13.67
N VAL A 115 10.87 -5.21 13.72
CA VAL A 115 11.60 -5.56 14.95
C VAL A 115 12.59 -4.44 15.28
N LYS A 116 12.58 -3.91 16.50
CA LYS A 116 13.49 -2.81 16.90
C LYS A 116 14.93 -3.27 17.07
N GLU A 117 15.14 -4.42 17.68
CA GLU A 117 16.46 -4.96 17.94
C GLU A 117 16.64 -6.36 17.36
N LEU A 118 17.54 -6.47 16.39
CA LEU A 118 17.91 -7.75 15.79
C LEU A 118 19.02 -8.43 16.55
N SER A 119 19.01 -9.77 16.55
CA SER A 119 20.14 -10.53 17.08
C SER A 119 21.39 -10.38 16.21
N LYS A 120 22.58 -10.52 16.81
CA LYS A 120 23.86 -10.58 16.07
C LYS A 120 23.85 -11.67 14.97
N SER A 121 23.15 -12.78 15.20
CA SER A 121 23.05 -13.88 14.23
C SER A 121 22.27 -13.47 12.97
N ASN A 122 21.19 -12.70 13.10
CA ASN A 122 20.42 -12.18 11.97
C ASN A 122 21.29 -11.26 11.12
N ARG A 123 21.98 -10.29 11.75
CA ARG A 123 22.86 -9.34 11.06
C ARG A 123 23.97 -10.02 10.28
N LYS A 124 24.66 -10.99 10.91
CA LYS A 124 25.75 -11.74 10.29
C LYS A 124 25.27 -12.55 9.08
N GLN A 125 24.16 -13.27 9.23
CA GLN A 125 23.61 -14.08 8.14
C GLN A 125 23.09 -13.23 6.98
N PHE A 126 22.52 -12.05 7.25
CA PHE A 126 22.20 -11.11 6.18
C PHE A 126 23.46 -10.66 5.43
N GLY A 127 24.54 -10.36 6.15
CA GLY A 127 25.82 -10.02 5.54
C GLY A 127 26.37 -11.13 4.63
N GLU A 128 26.20 -12.40 5.01
CA GLU A 128 26.55 -13.54 4.14
C GLU A 128 25.73 -13.54 2.83
N ILE A 129 24.44 -13.17 2.88
CA ILE A 129 23.60 -13.03 1.69
C ILE A 129 24.03 -11.83 0.85
N CYS A 130 24.28 -10.67 1.47
CA CYS A 130 24.77 -9.48 0.75
C CYS A 130 26.07 -9.79 0.01
N ALA A 131 27.04 -10.40 0.68
CA ALA A 131 28.32 -10.78 0.06
C ALA A 131 28.11 -11.70 -1.14
N ALA A 132 27.21 -12.69 -1.04
CA ALA A 132 26.90 -13.58 -2.16
C ALA A 132 26.22 -12.85 -3.33
N ILE A 133 25.39 -11.83 -3.06
CA ILE A 133 24.74 -11.02 -4.11
C ILE A 133 25.72 -10.07 -4.78
N LEU A 134 26.57 -9.42 -3.99
CA LEU A 134 27.56 -8.47 -4.48
C LEU A 134 28.68 -9.15 -5.29
N ALA A 135 28.91 -10.45 -5.07
CA ALA A 135 29.82 -11.26 -5.87
C ALA A 135 29.24 -11.71 -7.23
N ILE A 136 27.99 -11.35 -7.57
CA ILE A 136 27.38 -11.69 -8.86
C ILE A 136 27.89 -10.75 -9.96
N ASP A 137 28.56 -11.32 -10.95
CA ASP A 137 28.89 -10.59 -12.19
C ASP A 137 27.61 -10.15 -12.91
N ASN A 138 27.59 -8.90 -13.41
CA ASN A 138 26.45 -8.29 -14.09
C ASN A 138 25.13 -8.39 -13.30
N LEU A 139 25.20 -8.15 -11.98
CA LEU A 139 24.04 -8.09 -11.09
C LEU A 139 22.83 -7.30 -11.67
N PRO A 140 23.01 -6.16 -12.37
CA PRO A 140 21.92 -5.46 -13.06
C PRO A 140 21.07 -6.36 -13.99
N ASP A 141 21.68 -7.29 -14.74
CA ASP A 141 20.92 -8.16 -15.66
C ASP A 141 19.92 -9.05 -14.91
N LEU A 142 20.22 -9.41 -13.67
CA LEU A 142 19.33 -10.21 -12.84
C LEU A 142 18.05 -9.45 -12.45
N ALA A 143 18.09 -8.12 -12.41
CA ALA A 143 16.92 -7.27 -12.21
C ALA A 143 15.94 -7.27 -13.38
N THR A 144 16.35 -7.77 -14.56
CA THR A 144 15.44 -7.95 -15.70
C THR A 144 14.68 -9.28 -15.66
N CYS A 145 15.12 -10.23 -14.84
CA CYS A 145 14.50 -11.54 -14.73
C CYS A 145 13.22 -11.48 -13.89
N GLU A 146 12.08 -11.88 -14.46
CA GLU A 146 10.75 -11.86 -13.80
C GLU A 146 10.70 -12.58 -12.45
N LYS A 147 11.54 -13.60 -12.24
CA LYS A 147 11.57 -14.39 -11.00
C LYS A 147 12.50 -13.80 -9.94
N ALA A 148 13.62 -13.23 -10.37
CA ALA A 148 14.64 -12.71 -9.48
C ALA A 148 14.39 -11.24 -9.10
N SER A 149 13.92 -10.43 -10.05
CA SER A 149 13.63 -9.02 -9.88
C SER A 149 12.77 -8.72 -8.64
N PRO A 150 11.64 -9.40 -8.38
CA PRO A 150 10.84 -9.15 -7.18
C PRO A 150 11.59 -9.45 -5.87
N ALA A 151 12.47 -10.46 -5.87
CA ALA A 151 13.26 -10.84 -4.71
C ALA A 151 14.38 -9.82 -4.43
N LEU A 152 15.03 -9.31 -5.47
CA LEU A 152 16.03 -8.23 -5.36
C LEU A 152 15.38 -6.90 -4.99
N GLY A 153 14.21 -6.60 -5.56
CA GLY A 153 13.41 -5.44 -5.20
C GLY A 153 12.97 -5.48 -3.74
N GLU A 154 12.63 -6.65 -3.21
CA GLU A 154 12.32 -6.81 -1.79
C GLU A 154 13.55 -6.67 -0.89
N MET A 155 14.72 -7.11 -1.36
CA MET A 155 15.99 -6.87 -0.67
C MET A 155 16.24 -5.38 -0.48
N LEU A 156 16.06 -4.57 -1.52
CA LEU A 156 16.21 -3.12 -1.45
C LEU A 156 15.29 -2.49 -0.39
N VAL A 157 14.05 -2.99 -0.28
CA VAL A 157 13.09 -2.55 0.73
C VAL A 157 13.58 -2.91 2.12
N VAL A 158 13.87 -4.18 2.41
CA VAL A 158 14.28 -4.58 3.77
C VAL A 158 15.62 -3.96 4.18
N VAL A 159 16.50 -3.66 3.21
CA VAL A 159 17.73 -2.91 3.46
C VAL A 159 17.42 -1.48 3.90
N LYS A 160 16.56 -0.77 3.16
CA LYS A 160 16.11 0.58 3.53
C LYS A 160 15.45 0.64 4.91
N GLU A 161 14.64 -0.37 5.23
CA GLU A 161 13.82 -0.37 6.45
C GLU A 161 14.59 -0.70 7.74
N SER A 162 15.70 -1.45 7.66
CA SER A 162 16.35 -1.99 8.85
C SER A 162 17.89 -2.06 8.78
N ARG A 163 18.49 -1.93 7.59
CA ARG A 163 19.92 -2.11 7.35
C ARG A 163 20.53 -0.92 6.63
N GLU A 164 20.45 0.25 7.27
CA GLU A 164 21.06 1.48 6.77
C GLU A 164 22.56 1.32 6.45
N ASP A 165 23.25 0.46 7.22
CA ASP A 165 24.66 0.08 7.01
C ASP A 165 24.95 -0.55 5.64
N TRP A 166 23.94 -1.11 4.95
CA TRP A 166 24.08 -1.72 3.62
C TRP A 166 23.48 -0.89 2.48
N VAL A 167 22.71 0.17 2.78
CA VAL A 167 21.96 0.91 1.74
C VAL A 167 22.88 1.42 0.64
N ALA A 168 23.93 2.15 1.01
CA ALA A 168 24.82 2.78 0.03
C ALA A 168 25.54 1.75 -0.86
N GLU A 169 26.07 0.68 -0.26
CA GLU A 169 26.82 -0.35 -0.98
C GLU A 169 25.91 -1.16 -1.91
N ILE A 170 24.74 -1.59 -1.43
CA ILE A 170 23.77 -2.36 -2.22
C ILE A 170 23.21 -1.52 -3.35
N VAL A 171 22.75 -0.29 -3.07
CA VAL A 171 22.17 0.59 -4.09
C VAL A 171 23.20 0.91 -5.17
N LYS A 172 24.46 1.20 -4.79
CA LYS A 172 25.53 1.47 -5.75
C LYS A 172 25.75 0.31 -6.72
N HIS A 173 25.81 -0.93 -6.24
CA HIS A 173 25.99 -2.11 -7.10
C HIS A 173 24.80 -2.41 -8.00
N PHE A 174 23.58 -2.08 -7.54
CA PHE A 174 22.37 -2.24 -8.35
C PHE A 174 22.10 -1.09 -9.30
N THR A 175 22.74 0.07 -9.12
CA THR A 175 22.52 1.25 -9.95
C THR A 175 23.06 0.99 -11.35
N PRO A 176 22.19 0.90 -12.36
CA PRO A 176 22.62 0.60 -13.72
C PRO A 176 23.22 1.85 -14.40
N SER A 177 24.03 1.64 -15.44
CA SER A 177 24.48 2.75 -16.30
C SER A 177 23.31 3.38 -17.05
N LYS A 178 23.52 4.58 -17.60
CA LYS A 178 22.49 5.32 -18.34
C LYS A 178 21.88 4.51 -19.48
N GLU A 179 22.72 3.75 -20.19
CA GLU A 179 22.34 2.89 -21.32
C GLU A 179 21.45 1.73 -20.86
N VAL A 180 21.79 1.13 -19.71
CA VAL A 180 21.06 0.00 -19.13
C VAL A 180 19.72 0.45 -18.55
N VAL A 181 19.59 1.66 -17.99
CA VAL A 181 18.29 2.15 -17.51
C VAL A 181 17.25 2.17 -18.65
N ASN A 182 17.65 2.53 -19.87
CA ASN A 182 16.72 2.52 -21.01
C ASN A 182 16.25 1.10 -21.36
N SER A 183 17.07 0.07 -21.15
CA SER A 183 16.63 -1.33 -21.32
C SER A 183 15.67 -1.75 -20.21
N TYR A 184 15.86 -1.24 -18.98
CA TYR A 184 14.95 -1.51 -17.87
C TYR A 184 13.55 -0.99 -18.14
N LEU A 185 13.44 0.18 -18.75
CA LEU A 185 12.14 0.74 -19.13
C LEU A 185 11.39 -0.10 -20.17
N LYS A 186 12.03 -1.04 -20.85
CA LYS A 186 11.39 -1.97 -21.81
C LYS A 186 10.80 -3.22 -21.14
N SER A 187 11.13 -3.48 -19.86
CA SER A 187 10.67 -4.66 -19.11
C SER A 187 9.89 -4.25 -17.87
N ALA A 188 8.68 -4.78 -17.71
CA ALA A 188 7.87 -4.53 -16.52
C ALA A 188 8.59 -4.98 -15.22
N ALA A 189 9.31 -6.11 -15.26
CA ALA A 189 10.07 -6.58 -14.12
C ALA A 189 11.21 -5.61 -13.76
N ALA A 190 11.93 -5.10 -14.75
CA ALA A 190 13.07 -4.21 -14.53
C ALA A 190 12.62 -2.79 -14.13
N SER A 191 11.52 -2.28 -14.70
CA SER A 191 10.97 -0.98 -14.30
C SER A 191 10.46 -0.99 -12.86
N HIS A 192 9.78 -2.05 -12.43
CA HIS A 192 9.37 -2.19 -11.04
C HIS A 192 10.57 -2.36 -10.09
N PHE A 193 11.61 -3.06 -10.51
CA PHE A 193 12.86 -3.10 -9.75
C PHE A 193 13.46 -1.70 -9.60
N LEU A 194 13.50 -0.92 -10.68
CA LEU A 194 14.01 0.46 -10.66
C LEU A 194 13.23 1.35 -9.69
N GLU A 195 11.90 1.19 -9.60
CA GLU A 195 11.12 1.88 -8.57
C GLU A 195 11.56 1.49 -7.15
N ARG A 196 11.85 0.21 -6.90
CA ARG A 196 12.36 -0.24 -5.58
C ARG A 196 13.78 0.19 -5.31
N LEU A 197 14.59 0.37 -6.35
CA LEU A 197 15.93 0.93 -6.24
C LEU A 197 15.85 2.40 -5.82
N ILE A 198 15.00 3.19 -6.47
CA ILE A 198 14.77 4.60 -6.13
C ILE A 198 14.24 4.74 -4.69
N TYR A 199 13.35 3.84 -4.25
CA TYR A 199 12.91 3.82 -2.85
C TYR A 199 14.07 3.72 -1.85
N ALA A 200 15.04 2.84 -2.17
CA ALA A 200 16.16 2.57 -1.29
C ALA A 200 17.23 3.68 -1.33
N MET A 201 17.28 4.50 -2.39
CA MET A 201 18.21 5.61 -2.49
C MET A 201 18.05 6.58 -1.32
N ASN A 202 19.18 7.10 -0.84
CA ASN A 202 19.20 8.31 -0.02
C ASN A 202 19.17 9.55 -0.93
N GLU A 203 19.12 10.74 -0.34
CA GLU A 203 18.95 11.98 -1.10
C GLU A 203 20.09 12.23 -2.10
N ASP A 204 21.34 11.92 -1.73
CA ASP A 204 22.49 12.16 -2.60
C ASP A 204 22.48 11.24 -3.81
N LEU A 205 22.24 9.93 -3.59
CA LEU A 205 22.10 8.96 -4.68
C LEU A 205 20.92 9.29 -5.60
N LEU A 206 19.82 9.80 -5.04
CA LEU A 206 18.63 10.19 -5.81
C LEU A 206 18.89 11.44 -6.66
N LYS A 207 19.60 12.44 -6.13
CA LYS A 207 20.05 13.62 -6.88
C LYS A 207 20.99 13.23 -8.02
N ASP A 208 21.94 12.33 -7.76
CA ASP A 208 22.85 11.82 -8.79
C ASP A 208 22.09 11.08 -9.88
N PHE A 209 21.15 10.21 -9.52
CA PHE A 209 20.29 9.53 -10.47
C PHE A 209 19.49 10.51 -11.33
N TYR A 210 18.90 11.55 -10.70
CA TYR A 210 18.18 12.58 -11.42
C TYR A 210 19.09 13.34 -12.41
N ASN A 211 20.24 13.84 -11.94
CA ASN A 211 21.15 14.65 -12.76
C ASN A 211 21.73 13.87 -13.94
N ASN A 212 22.09 12.61 -13.74
CA ASN A 212 22.78 11.81 -14.75
C ASN A 212 21.82 11.15 -15.74
N TRP A 213 20.58 10.84 -15.35
CA TRP A 213 19.65 10.08 -16.20
C TRP A 213 18.32 10.79 -16.50
N MET A 214 17.71 11.48 -15.55
CA MET A 214 16.35 12.06 -15.75
C MET A 214 16.36 13.48 -16.29
N ARG A 215 17.32 14.28 -15.88
CA ARG A 215 17.37 15.71 -16.21
C ARG A 215 17.42 15.89 -17.73
N GLY A 216 16.48 16.69 -18.25
CA GLY A 216 16.34 16.92 -19.69
C GLY A 216 15.49 15.89 -20.43
N ARG A 217 15.00 14.84 -19.74
CA ARG A 217 14.15 13.78 -20.32
C ARG A 217 12.76 13.72 -19.70
N LEU A 218 12.36 14.70 -18.89
CA LEU A 218 11.09 14.62 -18.16
C LEU A 218 9.87 14.53 -19.09
N GLU A 219 9.87 15.20 -20.23
CA GLU A 219 8.78 15.11 -21.22
C GLU A 219 8.62 13.68 -21.76
N GLU A 220 9.74 13.05 -22.17
CA GLU A 220 9.77 11.65 -22.59
C GLU A 220 9.25 10.73 -21.47
N LEU A 221 9.77 10.90 -20.24
CA LEU A 221 9.44 10.04 -19.10
C LEU A 221 7.97 10.18 -18.67
N VAL A 222 7.39 11.36 -18.78
CA VAL A 222 5.97 11.59 -18.49
C VAL A 222 5.09 10.71 -19.37
N LEU A 223 5.39 10.63 -20.67
CA LEU A 223 4.59 9.88 -21.64
C LEU A 223 4.97 8.39 -21.69
N HIS A 224 6.19 8.04 -21.31
CA HIS A 224 6.71 6.68 -21.39
C HIS A 224 5.86 5.67 -20.59
N LEU A 225 5.58 4.50 -21.17
CA LEU A 225 4.73 3.45 -20.59
C LEU A 225 5.16 3.05 -19.16
N ASN A 226 6.46 2.86 -18.96
CA ASN A 226 7.06 2.50 -17.67
C ASN A 226 7.79 3.67 -16.98
N GLY A 227 8.21 4.69 -17.73
CA GLY A 227 9.07 5.77 -17.22
C GLY A 227 8.30 6.73 -16.31
N ASN A 228 6.99 6.87 -16.53
CA ASN A 228 6.12 7.69 -15.70
C ASN A 228 6.07 7.18 -14.25
N PHE A 229 6.16 5.86 -14.02
CA PHE A 229 6.19 5.29 -12.67
C PHE A 229 7.52 5.54 -11.97
N VAL A 230 8.62 5.51 -12.74
CA VAL A 230 9.95 5.89 -12.25
C VAL A 230 9.97 7.36 -11.82
N LEU A 231 9.38 8.25 -12.63
CA LEU A 231 9.22 9.67 -12.27
C LEU A 231 8.34 9.86 -11.02
N GLN A 232 7.20 9.17 -10.94
CA GLN A 232 6.36 9.17 -9.74
C GLN A 232 7.17 8.81 -8.49
N ARG A 233 8.02 7.78 -8.58
CA ARG A 233 8.85 7.31 -7.48
C ARG A 233 9.90 8.35 -7.06
N VAL A 234 10.57 8.99 -8.02
CA VAL A 234 11.53 10.07 -7.72
C VAL A 234 10.83 11.25 -7.04
N ILE A 235 9.66 11.67 -7.52
CA ILE A 235 8.88 12.74 -6.90
C ILE A 235 8.54 12.39 -5.44
N THR A 236 8.05 11.17 -5.20
CA THR A 236 7.71 10.72 -3.83
C THR A 236 8.91 10.83 -2.88
N HIS A 237 10.09 10.34 -3.28
CA HIS A 237 11.25 10.22 -2.39
C HIS A 237 12.21 11.40 -2.39
N SER A 238 12.09 12.32 -3.34
CA SER A 238 12.93 13.52 -3.40
C SER A 238 12.78 14.42 -2.16
N SER A 239 13.86 15.08 -1.74
CA SER A 239 13.75 16.25 -0.86
C SER A 239 12.94 17.38 -1.51
N LEU A 240 12.53 18.36 -0.71
CA LEU A 240 11.86 19.55 -1.22
C LEU A 240 12.74 20.32 -2.23
N ALA A 241 14.06 20.29 -2.08
CA ALA A 241 14.98 20.95 -2.99
C ALA A 241 14.98 20.29 -4.38
N LEU A 242 15.13 18.96 -4.43
CA LEU A 242 15.08 18.21 -5.69
C LEU A 242 13.68 18.25 -6.32
N PHE A 243 12.62 18.18 -5.52
CA PHE A 243 11.25 18.34 -5.99
C PHE A 243 11.03 19.68 -6.71
N LYS A 244 11.53 20.79 -6.16
CA LYS A 244 11.44 22.11 -6.81
C LYS A 244 12.14 22.15 -8.16
N LEU A 245 13.30 21.50 -8.30
CA LEU A 245 14.00 21.40 -9.59
C LEU A 245 13.18 20.62 -10.63
N ILE A 246 12.60 19.49 -10.22
CA ILE A 246 11.73 18.67 -11.07
C ILE A 246 10.50 19.50 -11.50
N MET A 247 9.84 20.17 -10.55
CA MET A 247 8.65 20.99 -10.82
C MET A 247 8.93 22.14 -11.77
N ASN A 248 10.05 22.86 -11.61
CA ASN A 248 10.42 23.94 -12.51
C ASN A 248 10.58 23.44 -13.96
N GLN A 249 11.19 22.27 -14.14
CA GLN A 249 11.34 21.67 -15.47
C GLN A 249 10.01 21.20 -16.05
N LEU A 250 9.17 20.52 -15.25
CA LEU A 250 7.83 20.08 -15.70
C LEU A 250 6.92 21.25 -16.09
N ASN A 251 6.97 22.35 -15.32
CA ASN A 251 6.20 23.56 -15.61
C ASN A 251 6.68 24.25 -16.89
N ALA A 252 8.00 24.40 -17.08
CA ALA A 252 8.56 24.98 -18.28
C ALA A 252 8.21 24.20 -19.56
N LEU A 253 8.02 22.89 -19.43
CA LEU A 253 7.66 21.99 -20.54
C LEU A 253 6.13 21.82 -20.72
N GLY A 254 5.30 22.41 -19.85
CA GLY A 254 3.85 22.18 -19.86
C GLY A 254 3.44 20.71 -19.68
N SER A 255 4.32 19.88 -19.10
CA SER A 255 4.18 18.42 -19.12
C SER A 255 3.02 17.89 -18.28
N LEU A 256 2.50 18.67 -17.32
CA LEU A 256 1.35 18.24 -16.50
C LEU A 256 0.07 18.12 -17.33
N LYS A 257 -0.16 19.04 -18.28
CA LYS A 257 -1.29 18.96 -19.23
C LYS A 257 -1.17 17.71 -20.10
N GLN A 258 0.03 17.43 -20.60
CA GLN A 258 0.31 16.22 -21.36
C GLN A 258 0.11 14.95 -20.52
N ALA A 259 0.55 14.96 -19.26
CA ALA A 259 0.32 13.86 -18.33
C ALA A 259 -1.16 13.59 -18.12
N TRP A 260 -1.97 14.64 -17.94
CA TRP A 260 -3.42 14.51 -17.75
C TRP A 260 -4.10 13.91 -18.99
N ILE A 261 -3.89 14.51 -20.16
CA ILE A 261 -4.51 14.09 -21.43
C ILE A 261 -4.15 12.64 -21.77
N ASN A 262 -2.92 12.22 -21.49
CA ASN A 262 -2.42 10.88 -21.81
C ASN A 262 -2.67 9.83 -20.70
N GLY A 263 -3.56 10.13 -19.74
CA GLY A 263 -3.94 9.18 -18.68
C GLY A 263 -2.81 8.87 -17.68
N LYS A 264 -1.85 9.78 -17.54
CA LYS A 264 -0.70 9.69 -16.60
C LYS A 264 -0.94 10.49 -15.32
N GLY A 265 -2.20 10.57 -14.89
CA GLY A 265 -2.63 11.32 -13.69
C GLY A 265 -1.93 10.92 -12.39
N GLY A 266 -1.34 9.72 -12.32
CA GLY A 266 -0.51 9.29 -11.19
C GLY A 266 0.68 10.22 -10.92
N ILE A 267 1.28 10.83 -11.96
CA ILE A 267 2.35 11.83 -11.79
C ILE A 267 1.82 13.06 -11.04
N ILE A 268 0.66 13.55 -11.47
CA ILE A 268 -0.01 14.70 -10.86
C ILE A 268 -0.39 14.38 -9.41
N ALA A 269 -0.89 13.18 -9.14
CA ALA A 269 -1.20 12.74 -7.78
C ALA A 269 0.03 12.78 -6.85
N ARG A 270 1.22 12.36 -7.32
CA ARG A 270 2.46 12.45 -6.51
C ARG A 270 2.91 13.88 -6.27
N ILE A 271 2.79 14.74 -7.29
CA ILE A 271 3.12 16.16 -7.16
C ILE A 271 2.21 16.82 -6.12
N VAL A 272 0.90 16.61 -6.24
CA VAL A 272 -0.10 17.17 -5.32
C VAL A 272 0.14 16.66 -3.90
N SER A 273 0.34 15.35 -3.72
CA SER A 273 0.67 14.80 -2.40
C SER A 273 1.96 15.42 -1.82
N LYS A 274 2.99 15.64 -2.63
CA LYS A 274 4.24 16.29 -2.19
C LYS A 274 4.03 17.73 -1.75
N CYS A 275 3.18 18.48 -2.46
CA CYS A 275 2.79 19.84 -2.11
C CYS A 275 2.01 19.95 -0.79
N GLY A 276 1.43 18.85 -0.29
CA GLY A 276 0.72 18.83 1.01
C GLY A 276 1.59 19.24 2.20
N ASN A 277 2.91 19.05 2.09
CA ASN A 277 3.89 19.45 3.12
C ASN A 277 4.47 20.86 2.94
N MET A 278 4.01 21.60 1.92
CA MET A 278 4.48 22.96 1.63
C MET A 278 3.58 24.02 2.27
N GLU A 279 4.01 25.29 2.21
CA GLU A 279 3.21 26.42 2.65
C GLU A 279 1.93 26.58 1.82
N GLU A 280 0.89 27.17 2.44
CA GLU A 280 -0.44 27.29 1.84
C GLU A 280 -0.41 28.02 0.50
N GLU A 281 0.43 29.05 0.34
CA GLU A 281 0.58 29.79 -0.92
C GLU A 281 0.99 28.88 -2.08
N LYS A 282 1.87 27.91 -1.82
CA LYS A 282 2.32 26.93 -2.81
C LYS A 282 1.26 25.87 -3.11
N GLN A 283 0.46 25.53 -2.10
CA GLN A 283 -0.71 24.67 -2.31
C GLN A 283 -1.76 25.35 -3.18
N ILE A 284 -2.01 26.65 -2.97
CA ILE A 284 -2.92 27.46 -3.81
C ILE A 284 -2.38 27.56 -5.24
N GLU A 285 -1.08 27.79 -5.43
CA GLU A 285 -0.43 27.79 -6.75
C GLU A 285 -0.63 26.44 -7.47
N MET A 286 -0.51 25.34 -6.73
CA MET A 286 -0.79 24.00 -7.26
C MET A 286 -2.26 23.83 -7.65
N MET A 287 -3.22 24.36 -6.87
CA MET A 287 -4.65 24.32 -7.23
C MET A 287 -4.92 25.06 -8.55
N LYS A 288 -4.32 26.23 -8.77
CA LYS A 288 -4.41 26.96 -10.05
C LYS A 288 -3.79 26.17 -11.20
N THR A 289 -2.66 25.50 -10.93
CA THR A 289 -2.00 24.65 -11.92
C THR A 289 -2.88 23.45 -12.29
N LEU A 290 -3.58 22.84 -11.34
CA LEU A 290 -4.54 21.77 -11.60
C LEU A 290 -5.71 22.25 -12.48
N GLU A 291 -6.28 23.40 -12.15
CA GLU A 291 -7.38 24.01 -12.93
C GLU A 291 -6.98 24.21 -14.40
N ILE A 292 -5.79 24.77 -14.66
CA ILE A 292 -5.23 24.93 -16.01
C ILE A 292 -4.96 23.58 -16.68
N THR A 293 -4.45 22.60 -15.92
CA THR A 293 -4.08 21.27 -16.42
C THR A 293 -5.30 20.47 -16.87
N VAL A 294 -6.38 20.50 -16.08
CA VAL A 294 -7.65 19.83 -16.36
C VAL A 294 -8.38 20.52 -17.53
N ASN A 295 -8.09 21.81 -17.77
CA ASN A 295 -8.68 22.60 -18.86
C ASN A 295 -10.21 22.65 -18.78
N SER A 296 -10.70 22.93 -17.57
CA SER A 296 -12.13 23.04 -17.26
C SER A 296 -12.75 24.33 -17.80
N SER A 297 -14.03 24.27 -18.12
CA SER A 297 -14.83 25.42 -18.57
C SER A 297 -15.60 26.13 -17.45
N ASP A 298 -15.97 25.42 -16.37
CA ASP A 298 -16.75 25.97 -15.25
C ASP A 298 -16.32 25.40 -13.89
N ASN A 299 -16.58 24.11 -13.64
CA ASN A 299 -16.21 23.45 -12.39
C ASN A 299 -15.07 22.43 -12.58
N PHE A 300 -13.82 22.87 -12.38
CA PHE A 300 -12.68 21.99 -12.61
C PHE A 300 -12.61 20.79 -11.65
N VAL A 301 -13.27 20.89 -10.49
CA VAL A 301 -13.36 19.77 -9.54
C VAL A 301 -14.24 18.66 -10.10
N GLU A 302 -15.32 19.02 -10.80
CA GLU A 302 -16.15 18.05 -11.50
C GLU A 302 -15.38 17.37 -12.62
N ASP A 303 -14.72 18.15 -13.49
CA ASP A 303 -13.90 17.63 -14.60
C ASP A 303 -12.67 16.83 -14.12
N LEU A 304 -12.17 17.12 -12.91
CA LEU A 304 -11.15 16.32 -12.26
C LEU A 304 -11.72 14.94 -11.88
N LEU A 305 -12.91 14.91 -11.27
CA LEU A 305 -13.50 13.71 -10.66
C LEU A 305 -14.31 12.86 -11.64
N ILE A 306 -14.76 13.42 -12.75
CA ILE A 306 -15.61 12.77 -13.74
C ILE A 306 -14.97 12.95 -15.11
N GLU A 307 -14.74 11.83 -15.79
CA GLU A 307 -14.40 11.83 -17.20
C GLU A 307 -15.66 11.60 -18.04
N ASN A 308 -15.88 12.44 -19.05
CA ASN A 308 -16.85 12.18 -20.09
C ASN A 308 -16.13 11.48 -21.25
N LYS A 309 -16.30 10.16 -21.35
CA LYS A 309 -15.76 9.37 -22.46
C LYS A 309 -16.91 8.87 -23.31
N TYR A 310 -16.95 9.33 -24.56
CA TYR A 310 -17.95 8.90 -25.55
C TYR A 310 -19.41 9.15 -25.10
N GLY A 311 -19.65 10.19 -24.29
CA GLY A 311 -20.99 10.50 -23.77
C GLY A 311 -21.34 9.76 -22.48
N GLU A 312 -20.50 8.84 -22.00
CA GLU A 312 -20.66 8.18 -20.71
C GLU A 312 -19.88 8.92 -19.63
N LEU A 313 -20.59 9.36 -18.59
CA LEU A 313 -19.99 9.91 -17.38
C LEU A 313 -19.42 8.78 -16.54
N LYS A 314 -18.11 8.81 -16.32
CA LYS A 314 -17.41 7.82 -15.50
C LYS A 314 -16.55 8.51 -14.45
N VAL A 315 -16.54 7.96 -13.24
CA VAL A 315 -15.67 8.49 -12.18
C VAL A 315 -14.21 8.28 -12.55
N ASN A 316 -13.46 9.38 -12.55
CA ASN A 316 -12.03 9.38 -12.79
C ASN A 316 -11.29 8.90 -11.54
N TYR A 317 -10.70 7.70 -11.63
CA TYR A 317 -9.93 7.11 -10.54
C TYR A 317 -8.76 8.01 -10.13
N GLN A 318 -7.95 8.50 -11.08
CA GLN A 318 -6.78 9.33 -10.78
C GLN A 318 -7.19 10.69 -10.23
N GLY A 319 -8.27 11.27 -10.77
CA GLY A 319 -8.89 12.47 -10.23
C GLY A 319 -9.29 12.35 -8.76
N SER A 320 -9.88 11.20 -8.40
CA SER A 320 -10.25 10.90 -7.01
C SER A 320 -9.03 10.77 -6.09
N ILE A 321 -7.93 10.18 -6.57
CA ILE A 321 -6.66 10.11 -5.81
C ILE A 321 -6.05 11.52 -5.65
N ILE A 322 -6.09 12.35 -6.69
CA ILE A 322 -5.64 13.75 -6.62
C ILE A 322 -6.46 14.53 -5.61
N ALA A 323 -7.79 14.42 -5.64
CA ALA A 323 -8.68 15.08 -4.70
C ALA A 323 -8.45 14.63 -3.25
N GLN A 324 -8.17 13.34 -3.02
CA GLN A 324 -7.78 12.83 -1.71
C GLN A 324 -6.51 13.51 -1.19
N ALA A 325 -5.50 13.67 -2.04
CA ALA A 325 -4.26 14.36 -1.68
C ALA A 325 -4.47 15.87 -1.43
N VAL A 326 -5.30 16.54 -2.23
CA VAL A 326 -5.67 17.96 -2.00
C VAL A 326 -6.38 18.14 -0.65
N MET A 327 -7.11 17.13 -0.17
CA MET A 327 -7.80 17.22 1.11
C MET A 327 -6.83 17.37 2.31
N GLU A 328 -5.56 16.96 2.16
CA GLU A 328 -4.50 17.21 3.15
C GLU A 328 -3.98 18.66 3.16
N TYR A 329 -4.30 19.46 2.14
CA TYR A 329 -3.88 20.87 2.06
C TYR A 329 -4.50 21.72 3.17
N LYS A 330 -3.96 22.92 3.39
CA LYS A 330 -4.38 23.84 4.44
C LYS A 330 -5.27 24.96 3.89
N GLY A 331 -6.05 25.56 4.80
CA GLY A 331 -6.76 26.81 4.57
C GLY A 331 -7.54 26.90 3.26
N ARG A 332 -7.24 27.93 2.47
CA ARG A 332 -7.91 28.24 1.21
C ARG A 332 -7.64 27.20 0.13
N ALA A 333 -6.47 26.56 0.12
CA ALA A 333 -6.14 25.57 -0.91
C ALA A 333 -7.10 24.37 -0.87
N ARG A 334 -7.36 23.82 0.32
CA ARG A 334 -8.37 22.78 0.52
C ARG A 334 -9.78 23.27 0.22
N LYS A 335 -10.08 24.52 0.60
CA LYS A 335 -11.40 25.14 0.38
C LYS A 335 -11.78 25.16 -1.10
N ILE A 336 -10.84 25.39 -2.01
CA ILE A 336 -11.10 25.35 -3.47
C ILE A 336 -11.73 24.01 -3.89
N LEU A 337 -11.22 22.88 -3.39
CA LEU A 337 -11.78 21.56 -3.68
C LEU A 337 -13.20 21.40 -3.09
N ILE A 338 -13.38 21.85 -1.85
CA ILE A 338 -14.67 21.77 -1.15
C ILE A 338 -15.74 22.59 -1.87
N ASP A 339 -15.42 23.83 -2.24
CA ASP A 339 -16.34 24.74 -2.92
C ASP A 339 -16.72 24.20 -4.30
N GLY A 340 -15.81 23.50 -4.99
CA GLY A 340 -16.11 22.81 -6.25
C GLY A 340 -16.99 21.57 -6.07
N LEU A 341 -16.76 20.76 -5.03
CA LEU A 341 -17.57 19.58 -4.71
C LEU A 341 -19.04 19.93 -4.43
N VAL A 342 -19.29 21.00 -3.66
CA VAL A 342 -20.67 21.40 -3.29
C VAL A 342 -21.50 21.86 -4.50
N LYS A 343 -20.85 22.23 -5.60
CA LYS A 343 -21.52 22.62 -6.85
C LYS A 343 -21.88 21.45 -7.77
N ILE A 344 -21.37 20.25 -7.48
CA ILE A 344 -21.64 19.06 -8.30
C ILE A 344 -23.07 18.56 -8.00
N GLU A 345 -23.78 18.15 -9.05
CA GLU A 345 -25.13 17.58 -8.95
C GLU A 345 -25.17 16.30 -8.09
N ALA A 346 -26.31 16.05 -7.43
CA ALA A 346 -26.46 14.95 -6.48
C ALA A 346 -26.16 13.57 -7.10
N ASP A 347 -26.66 13.25 -8.30
CA ASP A 347 -26.42 11.96 -8.95
C ASP A 347 -24.94 11.70 -9.24
N LYS A 348 -24.22 12.75 -9.64
CA LYS A 348 -22.78 12.72 -9.88
C LYS A 348 -22.00 12.56 -8.57
N LEU A 349 -22.37 13.28 -7.51
CA LEU A 349 -21.78 13.12 -6.17
C LEU A 349 -21.97 11.71 -5.62
N LYS A 350 -23.17 11.13 -5.79
CA LYS A 350 -23.43 9.73 -5.46
C LYS A 350 -22.47 8.81 -6.21
N ALA A 351 -22.35 8.96 -7.54
CA ALA A 351 -21.45 8.14 -8.34
C ALA A 351 -19.99 8.26 -7.89
N ILE A 352 -19.52 9.49 -7.61
CA ILE A 352 -18.16 9.76 -7.09
C ILE A 352 -17.95 9.02 -5.77
N PHE A 353 -18.80 9.25 -4.77
CA PHE A 353 -18.60 8.69 -3.43
C PHE A 353 -18.93 7.20 -3.30
N ASP A 354 -19.68 6.63 -4.26
CA ASP A 354 -19.85 5.18 -4.43
C ASP A 354 -18.89 4.57 -5.46
N SER A 355 -17.69 5.12 -5.57
CA SER A 355 -16.60 4.52 -6.37
C SER A 355 -15.46 4.05 -5.47
N SER A 356 -14.67 3.10 -5.97
CA SER A 356 -13.53 2.53 -5.22
C SER A 356 -12.53 3.57 -4.70
N ALA A 357 -12.28 4.65 -5.44
CA ALA A 357 -11.39 5.72 -5.02
C ALA A 357 -12.15 6.86 -4.33
N GLY A 358 -13.33 7.26 -4.83
CA GLY A 358 -14.07 8.38 -4.25
C GLY A 358 -14.66 8.08 -2.88
N SER A 359 -14.91 6.83 -2.51
CA SER A 359 -15.27 6.46 -1.12
C SER A 359 -14.18 6.90 -0.12
N TYR A 360 -12.91 6.80 -0.50
CA TYR A 360 -11.79 7.29 0.32
C TYR A 360 -11.66 8.81 0.30
N LEU A 361 -12.17 9.51 -0.73
CA LEU A 361 -12.28 10.96 -0.70
C LEU A 361 -13.26 11.41 0.41
N LEU A 362 -14.42 10.77 0.52
CA LEU A 362 -15.38 11.06 1.59
C LEU A 362 -14.79 10.76 2.99
N GLU A 363 -14.03 9.66 3.10
CA GLU A 363 -13.28 9.36 4.33
C GLU A 363 -12.20 10.41 4.63
N SER A 364 -11.48 10.89 3.63
CA SER A 364 -10.46 11.93 3.78
C SER A 364 -11.09 13.28 4.17
N MET A 365 -12.25 13.63 3.60
CA MET A 365 -13.01 14.82 3.97
C MET A 365 -13.35 14.82 5.46
N SER A 366 -13.83 13.70 5.99
CA SER A 366 -14.14 13.59 7.42
C SER A 366 -12.90 13.58 8.34
N ASN A 367 -11.69 13.37 7.82
CA ASN A 367 -10.44 13.48 8.60
C ASN A 367 -9.92 14.91 8.65
N ASN A 368 -10.11 15.65 7.56
CA ASN A 368 -9.43 16.91 7.35
C ASN A 368 -10.34 18.13 7.56
N ILE A 369 -11.64 18.01 7.32
CA ILE A 369 -12.60 19.11 7.47
C ILE A 369 -13.01 19.22 8.94
N PRO A 370 -12.98 20.42 9.56
CA PRO A 370 -13.49 20.61 10.92
C PRO A 370 -14.92 20.11 11.08
N ASP A 371 -15.20 19.35 12.14
CA ASP A 371 -16.47 18.63 12.35
C ASP A 371 -17.73 19.45 12.09
N LYS A 372 -17.76 20.70 12.56
CA LYS A 372 -18.90 21.60 12.35
C LYS A 372 -19.19 21.79 10.86
N LYS A 373 -18.17 22.13 10.07
CA LYS A 373 -18.29 22.32 8.62
C LYS A 373 -18.58 21.00 7.91
N PHE A 374 -17.97 19.91 8.36
CA PHE A 374 -18.23 18.60 7.79
C PHE A 374 -19.69 18.16 8.01
N CYS A 375 -20.29 18.47 9.16
CA CYS A 375 -21.70 18.24 9.44
C CYS A 375 -22.62 19.08 8.55
N GLU A 376 -22.26 20.35 8.28
CA GLU A 376 -22.98 21.20 7.32
C GLU A 376 -22.94 20.59 5.91
N MET A 377 -21.76 20.12 5.47
CA MET A 377 -21.61 19.46 4.18
C MET A 377 -22.35 18.12 4.08
N LEU A 378 -22.33 17.28 5.11
CA LEU A 378 -23.04 15.99 5.10
C LEU A 378 -24.53 16.14 4.80
N ARG A 379 -25.14 17.27 5.18
CA ARG A 379 -26.55 17.57 4.90
C ARG A 379 -26.82 17.98 3.46
N THR A 380 -25.80 18.41 2.72
CA THR A 380 -25.92 18.75 1.29
C THR A 380 -25.60 17.57 0.38
N LEU A 381 -25.00 16.50 0.92
CA LEU A 381 -24.65 15.30 0.16
C LEU A 381 -25.84 14.32 0.08
N PRO A 382 -25.97 13.54 -1.00
CA PRO A 382 -26.99 12.51 -1.15
C PRO A 382 -26.64 11.27 -0.31
N MET A 383 -26.57 11.44 1.01
CA MET A 383 -26.09 10.42 1.93
C MET A 383 -26.99 9.18 1.96
N SER A 384 -28.29 9.36 1.76
CA SER A 384 -29.26 8.27 1.57
C SER A 384 -28.79 7.34 0.45
N ASP A 385 -28.51 7.88 -0.73
CA ASP A 385 -28.08 7.10 -1.89
C ASP A 385 -26.68 6.48 -1.73
N ILE A 386 -25.75 7.24 -1.16
CA ILE A 386 -24.37 6.79 -0.92
C ILE A 386 -24.36 5.59 0.03
N ALA A 387 -25.20 5.58 1.07
CA ALA A 387 -25.24 4.51 2.07
C ALA A 387 -25.70 3.16 1.51
N PHE A 388 -26.44 3.15 0.40
CA PHE A 388 -26.85 1.93 -0.31
C PHE A 388 -25.78 1.39 -1.27
N GLY A 389 -24.73 2.16 -1.52
CA GLY A 389 -23.67 1.84 -2.46
C GLY A 389 -22.68 0.76 -1.99
N ARG A 390 -22.03 0.07 -2.93
CA ARG A 390 -21.01 -0.96 -2.64
C ARG A 390 -19.81 -0.37 -1.90
N PHE A 391 -19.34 0.80 -2.34
CA PHE A 391 -18.20 1.52 -1.77
C PHE A 391 -18.66 2.63 -0.83
N GLY A 392 -19.77 3.30 -1.15
CA GLY A 392 -20.34 4.37 -0.33
C GLY A 392 -20.72 3.92 1.08
N SER A 393 -21.32 2.72 1.22
CA SER A 393 -21.59 2.12 2.54
C SER A 393 -20.33 1.98 3.40
N ARG A 394 -19.19 1.63 2.79
CA ARG A 394 -17.90 1.53 3.50
C ARG A 394 -17.35 2.89 3.90
N ALA A 395 -17.53 3.92 3.08
CA ALA A 395 -17.17 5.29 3.45
C ALA A 395 -17.97 5.76 4.68
N VAL A 396 -19.29 5.49 4.71
CA VAL A 396 -20.15 5.81 5.85
C VAL A 396 -19.69 5.08 7.13
N GLU A 397 -19.35 3.80 7.02
CA GLU A 397 -18.76 3.04 8.13
C GLU A 397 -17.43 3.63 8.60
N SER A 398 -16.55 4.04 7.68
CA SER A 398 -15.27 4.67 8.00
C SER A 398 -15.46 5.99 8.75
N ILE A 399 -16.45 6.82 8.38
CA ILE A 399 -16.79 8.03 9.12
C ILE A 399 -17.25 7.69 10.55
N TRP A 400 -18.14 6.71 10.70
CA TRP A 400 -18.64 6.26 12.01
C TRP A 400 -17.51 5.72 12.91
N LYS A 401 -16.54 4.97 12.34
CA LYS A 401 -15.39 4.40 13.08
C LYS A 401 -14.52 5.45 13.78
N LYS A 402 -14.60 6.72 13.38
CA LYS A 402 -13.89 7.84 14.05
C LYS A 402 -14.50 8.21 15.41
N LYS A 403 -15.65 7.63 15.77
CA LYS A 403 -16.31 7.80 17.08
C LYS A 403 -16.62 9.26 17.40
N ASN A 404 -16.89 10.07 16.38
CA ASN A 404 -17.35 11.43 16.57
C ASN A 404 -18.87 11.44 16.71
N MET A 405 -19.38 11.67 17.92
CA MET A 405 -20.81 11.60 18.19
C MET A 405 -21.62 12.65 17.41
N LYS A 406 -21.09 13.87 17.24
CA LYS A 406 -21.78 14.93 16.49
C LYS A 406 -21.95 14.54 15.03
N VAL A 407 -20.87 14.11 14.38
CA VAL A 407 -20.89 13.66 12.99
C VAL A 407 -21.78 12.41 12.83
N THR A 408 -21.70 11.47 13.77
CA THR A 408 -22.51 10.24 13.77
C THR A 408 -24.01 10.55 13.88
N GLN A 409 -24.39 11.52 14.71
CA GLN A 409 -25.76 11.96 14.82
C GLN A 409 -26.26 12.56 13.50
N VAL A 410 -25.48 13.44 12.86
CA VAL A 410 -25.85 14.04 11.57
C VAL A 410 -25.98 12.98 10.48
N LEU A 411 -25.09 11.98 10.45
CA LEU A 411 -25.24 10.85 9.53
C LEU A 411 -26.56 10.09 9.75
N CYS A 412 -26.98 9.88 11.00
CA CYS A 412 -28.28 9.26 11.29
C CYS A 412 -29.44 10.16 10.87
N GLU A 413 -29.34 11.48 11.06
CA GLU A 413 -30.32 12.45 10.57
C GLU A 413 -30.47 12.37 9.04
N CYS A 414 -29.37 12.34 8.28
CA CYS A 414 -29.40 12.23 6.82
C CYS A 414 -29.95 10.89 6.31
N LEU A 415 -30.01 9.86 7.16
CA LEU A 415 -30.46 8.51 6.81
C LEU A 415 -31.81 8.16 7.42
N ALA A 416 -32.42 9.09 8.17
CA ALA A 416 -33.62 8.84 8.95
C ALA A 416 -34.78 8.37 8.06
N ASP A 417 -35.00 9.03 6.92
CA ASP A 417 -36.15 8.73 6.06
C ASP A 417 -36.05 7.36 5.38
N VAL A 418 -34.83 6.86 5.18
CA VAL A 418 -34.56 5.56 4.52
C VAL A 418 -34.23 4.44 5.53
N HIS A 419 -34.49 4.65 6.83
CA HIS A 419 -34.04 3.75 7.89
C HIS A 419 -34.59 2.31 7.76
N ALA A 420 -35.76 2.13 7.15
CA ALA A 420 -36.41 0.83 6.99
C ALA A 420 -35.76 0.04 5.83
N GLU A 421 -35.53 0.72 4.71
CA GLU A 421 -34.90 0.17 3.51
C GLU A 421 -33.43 -0.19 3.75
N LEU A 422 -32.72 0.59 4.55
CA LEU A 422 -31.32 0.30 4.92
C LEU A 422 -31.16 -1.13 5.45
N GLY A 423 -32.08 -1.60 6.32
CA GLY A 423 -31.99 -2.96 6.88
C GLY A 423 -32.17 -4.09 5.86
N GLN A 424 -32.84 -3.80 4.73
CA GLN A 424 -33.17 -4.79 3.69
C GLN A 424 -32.15 -4.78 2.54
N SER A 425 -31.40 -3.69 2.37
CA SER A 425 -30.38 -3.57 1.34
C SER A 425 -29.15 -4.47 1.58
N GLN A 426 -28.57 -4.98 0.50
CA GLN A 426 -27.31 -5.74 0.53
C GLN A 426 -26.18 -4.99 1.23
N PHE A 427 -26.05 -3.68 0.98
CA PHE A 427 -24.98 -2.85 1.52
C PHE A 427 -25.46 -1.99 2.70
N GLY A 428 -26.66 -1.40 2.59
CA GLY A 428 -27.24 -0.55 3.64
C GLY A 428 -27.40 -1.25 4.99
N ARG A 429 -27.55 -2.59 5.01
CA ARG A 429 -27.67 -3.36 6.25
C ARG A 429 -26.41 -3.25 7.12
N HIS A 430 -25.24 -3.10 6.49
CA HIS A 430 -23.98 -2.94 7.20
C HIS A 430 -23.87 -1.55 7.84
N VAL A 431 -24.33 -0.52 7.13
CA VAL A 431 -24.50 0.84 7.65
C VAL A 431 -25.47 0.84 8.84
N ASN A 432 -26.66 0.26 8.70
CA ASN A 432 -27.64 0.21 9.80
C ASN A 432 -27.16 -0.62 10.99
N ALA A 433 -26.38 -1.69 10.77
CA ALA A 433 -25.82 -2.48 11.87
C ALA A 433 -24.84 -1.66 12.74
N LYS A 434 -24.14 -0.68 12.16
CA LYS A 434 -23.18 0.17 12.87
C LYS A 434 -23.83 1.42 13.45
N LEU A 435 -24.50 2.20 12.60
CA LEU A 435 -25.13 3.44 13.00
C LEU A 435 -26.44 3.23 13.78
N ARG A 436 -27.11 2.07 13.63
CA ARG A 436 -28.40 1.77 14.26
C ARG A 436 -29.45 2.86 14.00
N VAL A 437 -29.59 3.24 12.74
CA VAL A 437 -30.49 4.32 12.29
C VAL A 437 -31.95 4.03 12.67
N THR A 438 -32.38 2.77 12.57
CA THR A 438 -33.73 2.38 13.02
C THR A 438 -33.95 2.63 14.52
N GLU A 439 -32.92 2.45 15.35
CA GLU A 439 -33.00 2.75 16.79
C GLU A 439 -33.00 4.26 17.03
N PHE A 440 -32.18 5.01 16.29
CA PHE A 440 -32.14 6.47 16.32
C PHE A 440 -33.50 7.11 16.07
N VAL A 441 -34.22 6.66 15.02
CA VAL A 441 -35.55 7.19 14.67
C VAL A 441 -36.58 6.85 15.74
N ARG A 442 -36.50 5.67 16.38
CA ARG A 442 -37.46 5.25 17.41
C ARG A 442 -37.23 5.92 18.76
N ASN A 443 -35.98 6.03 19.19
CA ASN A 443 -35.63 6.60 20.49
C ASN A 443 -34.18 7.11 20.47
N LYS A 444 -34.04 8.42 20.25
CA LYS A 444 -32.75 9.10 20.13
C LYS A 444 -31.93 9.06 21.41
N ASP A 445 -32.55 9.13 22.59
CA ASP A 445 -31.85 9.13 23.88
C ASP A 445 -31.23 7.76 24.17
N ARG A 446 -32.01 6.70 23.97
CA ARG A 446 -31.53 5.31 24.10
C ARG A 446 -30.41 5.02 23.09
N TRP A 447 -30.57 5.50 21.86
CA TRP A 447 -29.53 5.37 20.84
C TRP A 447 -28.23 6.06 21.26
N MET A 448 -28.28 7.29 21.80
CA MET A 448 -27.09 8.01 22.27
C MET A 448 -26.36 7.25 23.37
N GLN A 449 -27.09 6.69 24.34
CA GLN A 449 -26.50 5.86 25.41
C GLN A 449 -25.78 4.62 24.83
N ASN A 450 -26.42 3.93 23.89
CA ASN A 450 -25.87 2.72 23.28
C ASN A 450 -24.65 3.00 22.39
N GLN A 451 -24.64 4.11 21.64
CA GLN A 451 -23.48 4.51 20.85
C GLN A 451 -22.29 4.85 21.76
N ASN A 452 -22.50 5.56 22.87
CA ASN A 452 -21.44 5.84 23.85
C ASN A 452 -20.86 4.56 24.47
N ASN A 453 -21.70 3.57 24.79
CA ASN A 453 -21.27 2.29 25.36
C ASN A 453 -20.46 1.44 24.35
N ASN A 454 -20.88 1.39 23.08
CA ASN A 454 -20.11 0.74 22.02
C ASN A 454 -18.76 1.43 21.77
N GLN A 455 -18.69 2.76 21.93
CA GLN A 455 -17.43 3.49 21.79
C GLN A 455 -16.42 3.12 22.90
N GLY A 456 -16.89 2.77 24.10
CA GLY A 456 -16.07 2.31 25.24
C GLY A 456 -15.57 0.85 25.15
N ASN A 457 -16.39 -0.08 24.65
CA ASN A 457 -16.06 -1.51 24.66
C ASN A 457 -14.95 -1.92 23.68
N ASP A 458 -14.70 -1.18 22.58
CA ASP A 458 -13.55 -1.50 21.71
C ASP A 458 -12.20 -1.12 22.34
N LYS A 459 -12.18 -0.24 23.37
CA LYS A 459 -10.95 0.05 24.13
C LYS A 459 -10.57 -1.12 25.04
N ALA A 460 -11.54 -1.93 25.47
CA ALA A 460 -11.31 -3.16 26.23
C ALA A 460 -11.03 -4.35 25.29
N GLY A 461 -11.66 -4.38 24.12
CA GLY A 461 -11.49 -5.44 23.11
C GLY A 461 -10.11 -5.52 22.45
N ASN A 462 -9.27 -4.49 22.58
CA ASN A 462 -7.88 -4.50 22.10
C ASN A 462 -6.86 -4.95 23.17
N LYS A 463 -7.32 -5.41 24.35
CA LYS A 463 -6.47 -5.97 25.43
C LYS A 463 -6.75 -7.43 25.79
N GLN A 464 -7.69 -8.10 25.13
CA GLN A 464 -7.88 -9.55 25.30
C GLN A 464 -7.61 -10.28 23.99
N GLY A 465 -6.41 -10.86 23.96
CA GLY A 465 -5.89 -11.59 22.83
C GLY A 465 -6.70 -12.83 22.49
N ARG A 466 -6.50 -13.20 21.22
CA ARG A 466 -6.38 -14.57 20.69
C ARG A 466 -6.22 -15.67 21.77
N TYR A 467 -6.97 -16.75 21.56
CA TYR A 467 -6.94 -18.06 22.23
C TYR A 467 -7.64 -18.13 23.59
N ALA A 468 -8.95 -18.40 23.56
CA ALA A 468 -9.57 -19.26 24.56
C ALA A 468 -9.76 -20.64 23.92
N GLU A 469 -8.90 -21.60 24.26
CA GLU A 469 -9.17 -23.02 24.02
C GLU A 469 -10.44 -23.44 24.77
N PRO A 470 -11.33 -24.25 24.18
CA PRO A 470 -12.41 -24.87 24.93
C PRO A 470 -11.81 -25.95 25.84
N MET A 471 -11.87 -25.73 27.16
CA MET A 471 -11.60 -26.77 28.15
C MET A 471 -12.49 -27.99 27.88
N ARG A 472 -11.89 -29.09 27.43
CA ARG A 472 -12.53 -30.41 27.42
C ARG A 472 -12.80 -30.83 28.87
N LYS A 473 -14.08 -30.90 29.24
CA LYS A 473 -14.54 -31.57 30.46
C LYS A 473 -14.05 -33.02 30.44
N LYS A 474 -13.16 -33.39 31.37
CA LYS A 474 -12.81 -34.80 31.65
C LYS A 474 -14.09 -35.50 32.16
N LYS A 475 -14.66 -36.40 31.35
CA LYS A 475 -15.59 -37.42 31.83
C LYS A 475 -14.80 -38.37 32.74
N LYS A 476 -15.14 -38.39 34.04
CA LYS A 476 -14.82 -39.51 34.93
C LYS A 476 -15.58 -40.73 34.40
N PHE A 477 -14.87 -41.78 34.02
CA PHE A 477 -15.43 -43.12 33.98
C PHE A 477 -14.98 -43.81 35.27
N GLY A 478 -15.94 -44.17 36.11
CA GLY A 478 -15.75 -45.18 37.15
C GLY A 478 -15.95 -46.56 36.51
N ASN A 479 -14.97 -47.44 36.63
CA ASN A 479 -14.83 -48.44 37.68
C ASN A 479 -13.41 -48.99 37.62
#